data_AF-A0A158AHK5-F1
#
_entry.id   AF-A0A158AHK5-F1
#
_cell.length_a   1.000
_cell.length_b   1.000
_cell.length_c   1.000
_cell.angle_alpha   90.00
_cell.angle_beta   90.00
_cell.angle_gamma   90.00
#
_symmetry.space_group_name_H-M   'P 1'
#
loop_
_entity.id
_entity.type
_entity.pdbx_description
1 polymer ?
#
loop_
_entity_poly.entity_id
_entity_poly.type
_entity_poly.pdbx_seq_one_letter_code
_entity_poly.pdbx_strand_id
1 'polypeptide(L)' 'MWCYRSAQDCAEPVVLFEYQPGRGQEHPQKFLGDYSGMLMSDGYSAWRTLKKAAHFGCMAQYPEFRFMSSGGWPRAYTRA' A
#
# COMPACT_ATOMS: atom_id res chain seq x y z
N MET A 1 -13.16 0.32 7.59
CA MET A 1 -12.19 1.31 8.12
C MET A 1 -10.88 1.16 7.35
N TRP A 2 -10.41 2.27 6.78
CA TRP A 2 -9.12 2.42 6.13
C TRP A 2 -8.23 3.32 6.98
N CYS A 3 -6.93 3.03 7.00
CA CYS A 3 -5.94 3.84 7.70
C CYS A 3 -4.84 4.22 6.72
N TYR A 4 -4.59 5.52 6.60
CA TYR A 4 -3.52 6.07 5.78
C TYR A 4 -2.58 6.87 6.67
N ARG A 5 -1.29 6.79 6.38
CA ARG A 5 -0.26 7.48 7.13
C ARG A 5 0.76 8.03 6.15
N SER A 6 1.20 9.26 6.38
CA SER A 6 2.38 9.79 5.71
C SER A 6 3.63 8.97 6.07
N ALA A 7 4.69 9.10 5.27
CA ALA A 7 5.99 8.56 5.65
C ALA A 7 6.47 9.14 6.99
N GLN A 8 7.32 8.39 7.69
CA GLN A 8 7.84 8.81 9.00
C GLN A 8 8.66 10.09 8.93
N ASP A 9 9.39 10.30 7.83
CA ASP A 9 10.26 11.47 7.62
C ASP A 9 9.51 12.65 6.97
N CYS A 10 8.18 12.62 6.96
CA CYS A 10 7.38 13.74 6.47
C CYS A 10 7.48 14.92 7.45
N ALA A 11 7.72 16.12 6.93
CA ALA A 11 7.79 17.34 7.76
C ALA A 11 6.49 17.58 8.56
N GLU A 12 5.34 17.25 7.96
CA GLU A 12 4.02 17.37 8.56
C GLU A 12 3.33 16.01 8.55
N PRO A 13 3.56 15.15 9.56
CA PRO A 13 3.04 13.80 9.57
C PRO A 13 1.52 13.78 9.80
N VAL A 14 0.80 13.00 8.99
CA VAL A 14 -0.66 12.87 9.07
C VAL A 14 -1.04 11.40 9.20
N VAL A 15 -1.99 11.12 10.08
CA VAL A 15 -2.69 9.83 10.18
C VAL A 15 -4.17 10.08 9.93
N LEU A 16 -4.71 9.43 8.91
CA LEU A 16 -6.12 9.53 8.53
C LEU A 16 -6.81 8.20 8.74
N PHE A 17 -7.84 8.21 9.58
CA PHE A 17 -8.78 7.10 9.73
C PHE A 17 -10.05 7.41 8.95
N GLU A 18 -10.30 6.63 7.91
CA GLU A 18 -11.47 6.78 7.04
C GLU A 18 -12.46 5.65 7.34
N TYR A 19 -13.64 6.01 7.84
CA TYR A 19 -14.71 5.05 8.05
C TYR A 19 -15.52 4.90 6.76
N GLN A 20 -15.55 3.67 6.24
CA GLN A 20 -16.25 3.32 5.01
C GLN A 20 -17.14 2.10 5.27
N PRO A 21 -18.33 2.03 4.62
CA PRO A 21 -19.27 0.93 4.81
C PRO A 21 -18.74 -0.41 4.29
N GLY A 22 -17.68 -0.40 3.49
CA GLY A 22 -17.03 -1.59 2.95
C GLY A 22 -15.50 -1.55 2.96
N ARG A 23 -14.92 -2.63 2.45
CA ARG A 23 -13.48 -2.79 2.16
C ARG A 23 -13.19 -2.89 0.66
N GLY A 24 -14.09 -2.33 -0.15
CA GLY A 24 -13.93 -2.33 -1.60
C GLY A 24 -12.76 -1.46 -2.08
N GLN A 25 -12.21 -1.80 -3.25
CA GLN A 25 -11.06 -1.12 -3.86
C GLN A 25 -11.35 0.33 -4.26
N GLU A 26 -12.62 0.72 -4.37
CA GLU A 26 -13.08 2.07 -4.70
C GLU A 26 -12.58 3.12 -3.70
N HIS A 27 -12.39 2.75 -2.43
CA HIS A 27 -11.95 3.68 -1.39
C HIS A 27 -10.48 4.11 -1.56
N PRO A 28 -9.50 3.19 -1.60
CA PRO A 28 -8.11 3.58 -1.84
C PRO A 28 -7.90 4.18 -3.24
N GLN A 29 -8.68 3.78 -4.25
CA GLN A 29 -8.66 4.42 -5.57
C GLN A 29 -9.10 5.88 -5.52
N LYS A 30 -10.19 6.18 -4.80
CA LYS A 30 -10.66 7.56 -4.66
C LYS A 30 -9.71 8.42 -3.85
N PHE A 31 -9.14 7.87 -2.77
CA PHE A 31 -8.26 8.62 -1.87
C PHE A 31 -6.87 8.87 -2.47
N LEU A 32 -6.22 7.82 -2.99
CA LEU A 32 -4.86 7.92 -3.53
C LEU A 32 -4.83 8.35 -4.99
N GLY A 33 -5.91 8.15 -5.76
CA GLY A 33 -6.04 8.60 -7.14
C GLY A 33 -4.83 8.24 -7.98
N ASP A 34 -4.13 9.26 -8.46
CA ASP A 34 -2.95 9.17 -9.31
C ASP A 34 -1.60 9.19 -8.54
N TYR A 35 -1.63 8.90 -7.24
CA TYR A 35 -0.42 8.85 -6.42
C TYR A 35 0.65 7.94 -7.05
N SER A 36 1.86 8.49 -7.19
CA SER A 36 3.00 7.89 -7.89
C SER A 36 4.26 7.89 -7.03
N GLY A 37 4.13 7.42 -5.79
CA GLY A 37 5.24 7.29 -4.85
C GLY A 37 5.31 5.89 -4.23
N MET A 38 6.02 5.80 -3.10
CA MET A 38 6.12 4.56 -2.33
C MET A 38 4.85 4.35 -1.49
N LEU A 39 4.29 3.14 -1.49
CA LEU A 39 3.11 2.77 -0.73
C LEU A 39 3.36 1.48 0.04
N MET A 40 3.66 1.56 1.34
CA MET A 40 3.71 0.39 2.21
C MET A 40 2.28 -0.01 2.59
N SER A 41 1.89 -1.24 2.25
CA SER A 41 0.52 -1.71 2.43
C SER A 41 0.46 -3.02 3.18
N ASP A 42 -0.76 -3.35 3.61
CA ASP A 42 -1.05 -4.48 4.46
C ASP A 42 -1.22 -5.82 3.66
N GLY A 43 -0.72 -5.88 2.42
CA GLY A 43 -0.83 -7.04 1.54
C GLY A 43 -2.23 -7.31 0.97
N TYR A 44 -3.26 -6.54 1.37
CA TYR A 44 -4.62 -6.71 0.88
C TYR A 44 -4.73 -6.46 -0.63
N SER A 45 -5.55 -7.26 -1.32
CA SER A 45 -5.63 -7.26 -2.79
C SER A 45 -6.13 -5.94 -3.38
N ALA A 46 -6.94 -5.17 -2.64
CA ALA A 46 -7.46 -3.88 -3.07
C ALA A 46 -6.35 -2.88 -3.47
N TRP A 47 -5.21 -2.91 -2.77
CA TRP A 47 -4.07 -2.03 -3.05
C TRP A 47 -3.49 -2.26 -4.45
N ARG A 48 -3.55 -3.49 -4.96
CA ARG A 48 -2.97 -3.87 -6.27
C ARG A 48 -3.63 -3.18 -7.46
N THR A 49 -4.76 -2.49 -7.25
CA THR A 49 -5.40 -1.68 -8.27
C THR A 49 -4.70 -0.35 -8.53
N LEU A 50 -3.89 0.15 -7.59
CA LEU A 50 -3.13 1.39 -7.72
C LEU A 50 -1.86 1.16 -8.54
N LYS A 51 -1.95 1.22 -9.87
CA LYS A 51 -0.85 0.81 -10.77
C LYS A 51 0.35 1.79 -10.81
N LYS A 52 0.14 3.05 -10.42
CA LYS A 52 1.18 4.09 -10.46
C LYS A 52 2.08 4.09 -9.21
N ALA A 53 1.61 3.50 -8.11
CA ALA A 53 2.37 3.45 -6.86
C ALA A 53 3.40 2.32 -6.88
N ALA A 54 4.58 2.57 -6.34
CA ALA A 54 5.55 1.55 -5.97
C ALA A 54 5.14 0.95 -4.62
N HIS A 55 4.48 -0.20 -4.66
CA HIS A 55 4.03 -0.91 -3.46
C HIS A 55 5.18 -1.53 -2.64
N PHE A 56 5.03 -1.56 -1.33
CA PHE A 56 5.92 -2.23 -0.39
C PHE A 56 5.07 -3.02 0.61
N GLY A 57 5.62 -4.11 1.14
CA GLY A 57 4.93 -4.90 2.15
C GLY A 57 5.21 -4.38 3.54
N CYS A 58 4.19 -4.39 4.40
CA CYS A 58 4.40 -4.18 5.81
C CYS A 58 5.11 -5.40 6.44
N MET A 59 6.30 -5.21 7.00
CA MET A 59 7.06 -6.29 7.65
C MET A 59 6.39 -6.83 8.92
N ALA A 60 5.48 -6.06 9.53
CA ALA A 60 4.69 -6.54 10.67
C ALA A 60 3.70 -7.64 10.28
N GLN A 61 3.44 -7.84 8.99
CA GLN A 61 2.56 -8.90 8.47
C GLN A 61 3.32 -10.11 7.95
N TYR A 62 4.63 -10.12 8.14
CA TYR A 62 5.47 -11.26 7.82
C TYR A 62 5.25 -12.37 8.88
N PRO A 63 5.05 -13.65 8.51
CA PRO A 63 5.42 -14.26 7.24
C PRO A 63 4.20 -14.72 6.43
N GLU A 64 3.34 -13.82 5.93
CA GLU A 64 2.38 -14.29 4.92
C GLU A 64 3.13 -14.58 3.61
N PHE A 65 3.48 -15.86 3.39
CA PHE A 65 4.21 -16.39 2.25
C PHE A 65 3.68 -15.88 0.89
N ARG A 66 2.41 -15.49 0.80
CA ARG A 66 1.76 -14.94 -0.40
C ARG A 66 2.25 -13.55 -0.82
N PHE A 67 2.73 -12.73 0.11
CA PHE A 67 3.15 -11.36 -0.20
C PHE A 67 4.40 -11.35 -1.10
N MET A 68 5.37 -12.21 -0.83
CA MET A 68 6.61 -12.30 -1.63
C MET A 68 6.58 -13.34 -2.74
N SER A 69 5.78 -14.41 -2.61
CA SER A 69 5.79 -15.53 -3.58
C SER A 69 4.84 -15.32 -4.77
N SER A 70 3.92 -14.36 -4.71
CA SER A 70 3.07 -14.03 -5.86
C SER A 70 3.88 -13.23 -6.89
N GLY A 71 4.47 -13.94 -7.85
CA GLY A 71 5.33 -13.47 -8.95
C GLY A 71 4.67 -12.48 -9.93
N GLY A 72 4.07 -11.40 -9.42
CA GLY A 72 3.52 -10.28 -10.19
C GLY A 72 4.28 -8.97 -9.98
N TRP A 73 5.49 -9.03 -9.43
CA TRP A 73 6.35 -7.88 -9.23
C TRP A 73 7.48 -7.87 -10.26
N PRO A 74 7.68 -6.79 -11.04
CA PRO A 74 8.92 -6.63 -11.78
C PRO A 74 10.07 -6.64 -10.77
N ARG A 75 11.06 -7.51 -10.98
CA ARG A 75 12.30 -7.60 -10.20
C ARG A 75 13.06 -6.27 -10.31
N ALA A 76 12.67 -5.26 -9.54
CA ALA A 76 13.35 -3.97 -9.51
C ALA A 76 14.25 -3.81 -8.27
N TYR A 77 14.25 -4.77 -7.34
CA TYR A 77 15.01 -4.67 -6.10
C TYR A 77 15.73 -5.97 -5.73
N THR A 78 16.62 -6.41 -6.62
CA THR A 78 17.72 -7.33 -6.27
C THR A 78 18.96 -6.87 -7.02
N ARG A 79 19.62 -5.82 -6.50
CA ARG A 79 21.07 -5.57 -6.61
C ARG A 79 21.43 -4.32 -5.80
N ALA A 80 21.85 -4.56 -4.57
CA ALA A 80 23.00 -3.91 -3.94
C ALA A 80 23.74 -5.01 -3.17
#